data_AF-M3BRX9-F1
#
_entry.id   AF-M3BRX9-F1
#
_cell.length_a   1.000
_cell.length_b   1.000
_cell.length_c   1.000
_cell.angle_alpha   90.00
_cell.angle_beta   90.00
_cell.angle_gamma   90.00
#
_symmetry.space_group_name_H-M   'P 1'
#
loop_
_entity.id
_entity.type
_entity.pdbx_description
1 polymer ?
#
loop_
_entity_poly.entity_id
_entity_poly.type
_entity_poly.pdbx_seq_one_letter_code
_entity_poly.pdbx_strand_id
1 'polypeptide(L)'
;MTDYVFVFIASKNTAPPRTRVLWRVTRDEAKLICSDPRTAARLHMLCWTARPGIWREDWEWVKDNGRYDDVLSDLGVEPANEMSLA
;
A
#
# COMPACT_ATOMS: atom_id res chain seq x y z
N MET A 1 14.84 -15.35 -0.35
CA MET A 1 14.96 -13.90 -0.09
C MET A 1 13.55 -13.35 -0.18
N THR A 2 13.02 -12.75 0.88
CA THR A 2 11.63 -12.26 0.90
C THR A 2 11.52 -11.06 -0.04
N ASP A 3 10.72 -11.17 -1.10
CA ASP A 3 10.50 -10.08 -2.06
C ASP A 3 9.44 -9.12 -1.52
N TYR A 4 9.90 -8.03 -0.92
CA TYR A 4 9.04 -6.98 -0.41
C TYR A 4 8.68 -5.98 -1.50
N VAL A 5 7.43 -5.55 -1.48
CA VAL A 5 6.88 -4.53 -2.36
C VAL A 5 6.12 -3.50 -1.52
N PHE A 6 5.84 -2.36 -2.14
CA PHE A 6 5.14 -1.25 -1.50
C PHE A 6 3.73 -1.12 -2.04
N VAL A 7 2.74 -1.13 -1.17
CA VAL A 7 1.34 -0.87 -1.49
C VAL A 7 1.05 0.61 -1.28
N PHE A 8 0.43 1.24 -2.28
CA PHE A 8 0.19 2.67 -2.32
C PHE A 8 -1.21 3.01 -2.82
N ILE A 9 -1.64 4.23 -2.50
CA ILE A 9 -2.93 4.77 -2.93
C ILE A 9 -2.78 5.41 -4.31
N ALA A 10 -3.40 4.78 -5.31
CA ALA A 10 -3.56 5.36 -6.65
C ALA A 10 -4.91 6.10 -6.72
N SER A 11 -4.87 7.43 -6.89
CA SER A 11 -6.07 8.25 -7.06
C SER A 11 -6.49 8.31 -8.54
N LYS A 12 -7.79 8.24 -8.81
CA LYS A 12 -8.30 8.18 -10.19
C LYS A 12 -8.28 9.53 -10.92
N ASN A 13 -8.39 10.63 -10.18
CA ASN A 13 -8.57 11.98 -10.75
C ASN A 13 -7.44 12.94 -10.42
N THR A 14 -6.44 12.49 -9.65
CA THR A 14 -5.34 13.34 -9.19
C THR A 14 -4.04 12.55 -9.23
N ALA A 15 -2.99 13.19 -9.74
CA ALA A 15 -1.63 12.70 -9.68
C ALA A 15 -0.89 13.50 -8.60
N PRO A 16 -0.80 12.99 -7.36
CA PRO A 16 0.01 13.65 -6.35
C PRO A 16 1.48 13.70 -6.80
N PRO A 17 2.26 14.70 -6.36
CA PRO A 17 3.67 14.84 -6.74
C PRO A 17 4.53 13.66 -6.25
N ARG A 18 4.02 12.87 -5.29
CA ARG A 18 4.66 11.69 -4.72
C ARG A 18 3.69 10.54 -4.60
N THR A 19 4.21 9.33 -4.73
CA THR A 19 3.48 8.09 -4.45
C THR A 19 3.23 7.98 -2.94
N ARG A 20 1.97 7.81 -2.56
CA ARG A 20 1.53 7.73 -1.16
C ARG A 20 1.46 6.27 -0.72
N VAL A 21 2.54 5.79 -0.13
CA VAL A 21 2.71 4.41 0.32
C VAL A 21 2.07 4.21 1.69
N LEU A 22 1.24 3.17 1.81
CA LEU A 22 0.65 2.76 3.08
C LEU A 22 1.50 1.69 3.76
N TRP A 23 1.92 0.67 2.99
CA TRP A 23 2.50 -0.55 3.54
C TRP A 23 3.67 -1.07 2.74
N ARG A 24 4.57 -1.77 3.43
CA ARG A 24 5.51 -2.73 2.86
C ARG A 24 5.05 -4.13 3.25
N VAL A 25 4.82 -4.95 2.25
CA VAL A 25 4.34 -6.34 2.35
C VAL A 25 5.14 -7.22 1.41
N THR A 26 5.01 -8.54 1.51
CA THR A 26 5.52 -9.45 0.48
C THR A 26 4.73 -9.27 -0.82
N ARG A 27 5.34 -9.68 -1.95
CA ARG A 27 4.66 -9.62 -3.25
C ARG A 27 3.35 -10.42 -3.30
N ASP A 28 3.28 -11.56 -2.62
CA ASP A 28 2.07 -12.39 -2.65
C ASP A 28 0.94 -11.77 -1.82
N GLU A 29 1.26 -11.20 -0.66
CA GLU A 29 0.31 -10.39 0.12
C GLU A 29 -0.18 -9.17 -0.67
N ALA A 30 0.70 -8.49 -1.39
CA ALA A 30 0.30 -7.35 -2.23
C ALA A 30 -0.68 -7.75 -3.34
N LYS A 31 -0.51 -8.94 -3.95
CA LYS A 31 -1.47 -9.46 -4.93
C LYS A 31 -2.82 -9.74 -4.29
N LEU A 32 -2.83 -10.34 -3.08
CA LEU A 32 -4.07 -10.62 -2.35
C LEU A 32 -4.80 -9.32 -2.03
N ILE A 33 -4.11 -8.36 -1.40
CA ILE A 33 -4.68 -7.05 -1.05
C ILE A 33 -5.24 -6.35 -2.29
N CYS A 34 -4.44 -6.16 -3.34
CA CYS A 34 -4.85 -5.37 -4.51
C CYS A 34 -5.88 -6.09 -5.40
N SER A 35 -6.09 -7.40 -5.21
CA SER A 35 -7.12 -8.16 -5.92
C SER A 35 -8.43 -8.24 -5.12
N ASP A 36 -8.43 -7.87 -3.83
CA ASP A 36 -9.64 -7.86 -3.01
C ASP A 36 -10.56 -6.68 -3.43
N PRO A 37 -11.82 -6.93 -3.82
CA PRO A 37 -12.73 -5.90 -4.31
C PRO A 37 -13.04 -4.80 -3.27
N ARG A 38 -12.87 -5.08 -1.97
CA ARG A 38 -13.08 -4.11 -0.88
C ARG A 38 -12.01 -3.02 -0.86
N THR A 39 -10.86 -3.27 -1.49
CA THR A 39 -9.77 -2.28 -1.59
C THR A 39 -9.96 -1.29 -2.76
N ALA A 40 -10.85 -1.61 -3.70
CA ALA A 40 -11.20 -0.76 -4.83
C ALA A 40 -12.30 0.24 -4.46
N ALA A 41 -11.91 1.44 -4.03
CA ALA A 41 -12.85 2.51 -3.71
C ALA A 41 -13.32 3.28 -4.96
N ARG A 42 -14.37 4.09 -4.79
CA ARG A 42 -14.91 4.94 -5.85
C ARG A 42 -13.86 5.91 -6.40
N LEU A 43 -13.06 6.53 -5.53
CA LEU A 43 -12.14 7.62 -5.87
C LEU A 43 -10.67 7.19 -5.97
N HIS A 44 -10.31 6.04 -5.40
CA HIS A 44 -8.95 5.52 -5.38
C HIS A 44 -8.94 4.00 -5.38
N MET A 45 -7.79 3.42 -5.69
CA MET A 45 -7.54 1.99 -5.58
C MET A 45 -6.16 1.77 -4.97
N LEU A 46 -5.95 0.58 -4.42
CA LEU A 46 -4.63 0.16 -3.96
C LEU A 46 -3.88 -0.50 -5.10
N CYS A 47 -2.62 -0.08 -5.29
CA CYS A 47 -1.69 -0.66 -6.24
C CYS A 47 -0.39 -1.02 -5.52
N TRP A 48 0.44 -1.85 -6.14
CA TRP A 48 1.75 -2.19 -5.58
C TRP A 48 2.89 -2.00 -6.58
N THR A 49 4.09 -1.74 -6.06
CA THR A 49 5.34 -1.65 -6.84
C THR A 49 6.52 -2.25 -6.08
N ALA A 50 7.39 -2.95 -6.79
CA ALA A 50 8.69 -3.40 -6.26
C ALA A 50 9.76 -2.30 -6.34
N ARG A 51 9.47 -1.18 -7.02
CA ARG A 51 10.41 -0.08 -7.29
C ARG A 51 9.71 1.25 -7.01
N PRO A 52 9.60 1.67 -5.74
CA PRO A 52 8.92 2.92 -5.40
C PRO A 52 9.76 4.16 -5.70
N GLY A 53 11.07 4.00 -5.97
CA GLY A 53 12.01 5.11 -6.13
C GLY A 53 12.64 5.56 -4.80
N ILE A 54 13.06 6.81 -4.72
CA ILE A 54 13.74 7.41 -3.59
C ILE A 54 12.72 7.97 -2.59
N TRP A 55 12.90 7.65 -1.30
CA TRP A 55 12.03 8.12 -0.23
C TRP A 55 12.10 9.65 -0.08
N ARG A 56 10.94 10.30 0.08
CA ARG A 56 10.71 11.76 0.10
C ARG A 56 10.95 12.50 -1.22
N GLU A 57 11.40 11.81 -2.26
CA GLU A 57 11.49 12.36 -3.63
C GLU A 57 10.36 11.80 -4.49
N ASP A 58 10.32 10.47 -4.66
CA ASP A 58 9.34 9.77 -5.49
C ASP A 58 8.12 9.28 -4.70
N TRP A 59 8.32 8.97 -3.41
CA TRP A 59 7.30 8.40 -2.56
C TRP A 59 7.45 8.80 -1.09
N GLU A 60 6.35 8.74 -0.36
CA GLU A 60 6.32 8.98 1.08
C GLU A 60 5.37 8.02 1.77
N TRP A 61 5.65 7.75 3.05
CA TRP A 61 4.69 7.07 3.91
C TRP A 61 3.50 7.98 4.16
N VAL A 62 2.30 7.42 4.08
CA VAL A 62 1.10 8.06 4.58
C VAL A 62 0.59 7.29 5.77
N LYS A 63 -0.01 8.03 6.71
CA LYS A 63 -0.62 7.44 7.89
C LYS A 63 -1.73 6.47 7.47
N ASP A 64 -1.57 5.21 7.87
CA ASP A 64 -2.65 4.25 7.83
C ASP A 64 -3.70 4.63 8.88
N ASN A 65 -4.94 4.77 8.45
CA ASN A 65 -6.06 5.20 9.29
C ASN A 65 -6.97 4.03 9.68
N GLY A 66 -6.55 2.80 9.42
CA GLY A 66 -7.28 1.58 9.77
C GLY A 66 -8.45 1.27 8.84
N ARG A 67 -8.60 2.01 7.73
CA ARG A 67 -9.70 1.80 6.77
C ARG A 67 -9.74 0.39 6.18
N TYR A 68 -8.60 -0.30 6.15
CA TYR A 68 -8.44 -1.60 5.54
C TYR A 68 -8.14 -2.70 6.57
N ASP A 69 -8.25 -2.43 7.87
CA ASP A 69 -7.90 -3.39 8.93
C ASP A 69 -8.72 -4.68 8.82
N ASP A 70 -10.03 -4.56 8.57
CA ASP A 70 -10.90 -5.73 8.37
C ASP A 70 -10.43 -6.59 7.17
N VAL A 71 -10.00 -5.95 6.08
CA VAL A 71 -9.53 -6.66 4.88
C VAL A 71 -8.18 -7.32 5.14
N LEU A 72 -7.27 -6.62 5.79
CA LEU A 72 -5.94 -7.14 6.14
C LEU A 72 -6.05 -8.33 7.11
N SER A 73 -6.91 -8.21 8.12
CA SER A 73 -7.21 -9.28 9.08
C SER A 73 -7.82 -10.50 8.40
N ASP A 74 -8.82 -10.31 7.53
CA ASP A 74 -9.45 -11.41 6.80
C ASP A 74 -8.48 -12.14 5.85
N LEU A 75 -7.53 -11.40 5.27
CA LEU A 75 -6.48 -11.95 4.41
C LEU A 75 -5.30 -12.54 5.20
N GLY A 76 -5.25 -12.34 6.52
CA GLY A 76 -4.14 -12.78 7.37
C GLY A 76 -2.82 -12.06 7.06
N VAL A 77 -2.89 -10.79 6.63
CA VAL A 77 -1.73 -9.99 6.25
C VAL A 77 -1.36 -9.01 7.35
N GLU A 78 -0.10 -9.02 7.75
CA GLU A 78 0.46 -8.11 8.75
C GLU A 78 1.44 -7.13 8.07
N PRO A 79 0.95 -6.00 7.55
CA PRO A 79 1.80 -5.06 6.82
C PRO A 79 2.75 -4.30 7.73
N ALA A 80 3.97 -4.05 7.24
CA ALA A 80 4.86 -3.08 7.86
C ALA A 80 4.53 -1.66 7.36
N ASN A 81 4.40 -0.69 8.26
CA ASN A 81 4.18 0.72 7.92
C ASN A 81 5.31 1.59 8.49
N GLU A 82 5.23 2.91 8.35
CA GLU A 82 6.23 3.84 8.89
C GLU A 82 6.49 3.63 10.38
N MET A 83 5.45 3.40 11.19
CA MET A 83 5.59 3.21 12.64
C MET A 83 6.22 1.86 12.99
N SER A 84 5.95 0.82 12.21
CA SER A 84 6.53 -0.51 12.41
C SER A 84 7.98 -0.63 11.91
N LEU A 85 8.45 0.35 11.13
CA LEU A 85 9.79 0.38 10.52
C LEU A 85 10.70 1.48 11.09
N ALA A 86 10.16 2.35 11.95
CA ALA A 86 10.89 3.37 12.71
C ALA A 86 11.53 2.78 13.97
#